data_AF-A0A925BNE3-F1
#
_entry.id   AF-A0A925BNE3-F1
#
_cell.length_a   1.000
_cell.length_b   1.000
_cell.length_c   1.000
_cell.angle_alpha   90.00
_cell.angle_beta   90.00
_cell.angle_gamma   90.00
#
_symmetry.space_group_name_H-M   'P 1'
#
loop_
_entity.id
_entity.type
_entity.pdbx_description
1 polymer ?
#
loop_
_entity_poly.entity_id
_entity_poly.type
_entity_poly.pdbx_seq_one_letter_code
_entity_poly.pdbx_strand_id
1 'polypeptide(L)'
;MLDVVVSRFQRLRSFGWTARLLSLVLLCFGCMPAESTKTSTAKSDAAADQEAESRTLRNLQNAIANLQADKLGIASSPEQAIAVLNEWARGAKRAAEKSGLGWEPTRPHTLLNSLPKEWIEQVTLEQFVERDAAFLRDCLWAGQATKFGAGDAESDLDVVVSLFEYVVRNVDLIPSGRRNVPLGPFDVMVLGRGTAQERAWVFAELLRQRNFDAVILTPRRASRDAEEEGHILVGVLFEKDILLFDPTLGIPLPADIAAPKSALPRLPMTLRQATRDPELLAAVASDSGGRFSLTAAMLAATQVELICHTEQLSSRMRHLQQGLAGEQSTVVSDPLEDATDQPGLWSRVARHPATTWSADDVAIWSYPEAIREAAMRLTPEQSKELAKLSASLAAPQKIKQIKGDQANRTMELEFTKPERTLMKLRMQQVIGHWPEAVQGYLAVQLYDVEPPTVKDFVKVSADGKQRDPIAVVSTLDKQNLRLLMMQPPNAQVRRLHLLAGDDACYWTALCQFEQDRLRAVVDQCRMYDNQHSSGGWTSANQWLMATALAKQKKLKEAIRALKEFDEEAPSFAGSRVLTARWQRLLIPAE
;
A
#
# COMPACT_ATOMS: atom_id res chain seq x y z
N MET A 1 -15.77 -33.83 -27.40
CA MET A 1 -15.55 -32.40 -27.64
C MET A 1 -14.77 -31.84 -26.47
N LEU A 2 -13.54 -32.31 -26.38
CA LEU A 2 -12.52 -32.06 -25.38
C LEU A 2 -11.30 -31.75 -26.23
N ASP A 3 -10.89 -30.48 -26.25
CA ASP A 3 -9.58 -29.96 -26.64
C ASP A 3 -9.76 -28.48 -26.98
N VAL A 4 -9.16 -27.58 -26.17
CA VAL A 4 -8.69 -26.21 -26.50
C VAL A 4 -8.27 -25.41 -25.24
N VAL A 5 -8.54 -25.85 -24.00
CA VAL A 5 -8.38 -24.96 -22.83
C VAL A 5 -7.06 -25.08 -22.02
N VAL A 6 -6.10 -25.95 -22.39
CA VAL A 6 -4.94 -26.22 -21.50
C VAL A 6 -3.60 -25.53 -21.87
N SER A 7 -3.49 -24.73 -22.93
CA SER A 7 -2.15 -24.38 -23.46
C SER A 7 -1.50 -23.06 -23.01
N ARG A 8 -1.89 -22.41 -21.89
CA ARG A 8 -1.25 -21.14 -21.47
C ARG A 8 -0.53 -21.12 -20.11
N PHE A 9 -0.57 -22.17 -19.30
CA PHE A 9 0.00 -22.14 -17.94
C PHE A 9 1.22 -23.04 -17.66
N GLN A 10 1.79 -23.73 -18.66
CA GLN A 10 2.93 -24.64 -18.44
C GLN A 10 4.32 -24.08 -18.78
N ARG A 11 4.49 -22.77 -19.07
CA ARG A 11 5.78 -22.24 -19.53
C ARG A 11 6.72 -21.62 -18.48
N LEU A 12 6.44 -21.75 -17.17
CA LEU A 12 7.27 -21.10 -16.13
C LEU A 12 7.81 -22.04 -15.03
N ARG A 13 7.80 -23.36 -15.22
CA ARG A 13 8.42 -24.30 -14.26
C ARG A 13 9.26 -25.36 -14.95
N SER A 14 10.47 -24.99 -15.38
CA SER A 14 11.63 -25.90 -15.41
C SER A 14 12.88 -25.13 -15.89
N PHE A 15 13.67 -24.58 -14.98
CA PHE A 15 15.07 -24.28 -15.29
C PHE A 15 15.94 -24.52 -14.05
N GLY A 16 16.22 -25.80 -13.82
CA GLY A 16 17.19 -26.27 -12.84
C GLY A 16 18.22 -27.16 -13.54
N TRP A 17 19.47 -26.70 -13.52
CA TRP A 17 20.73 -27.46 -13.43
C TRP A 17 21.15 -28.42 -14.58
N THR A 18 22.47 -28.42 -14.81
CA THR A 18 23.32 -29.19 -15.77
C THR A 18 23.56 -28.44 -17.10
N ALA A 19 24.76 -28.30 -17.67
CA ALA A 19 26.10 -28.80 -17.36
C ALA A 19 27.18 -27.85 -17.95
N ARG A 20 28.39 -27.95 -17.38
CA ARG A 20 29.64 -27.38 -17.89
C ARG A 20 30.14 -28.14 -19.15
N LEU A 21 31.09 -27.48 -19.83
CA LEU A 21 32.28 -28.04 -20.54
C LEU A 21 32.26 -28.25 -22.08
N LEU A 22 33.46 -28.01 -22.62
CA LEU A 22 34.06 -28.20 -23.97
C LEU A 22 33.82 -27.11 -25.04
N SER A 23 34.81 -26.28 -25.38
CA SER A 23 35.97 -26.53 -26.29
C SER A 23 35.55 -26.53 -27.76
N LEU A 24 35.79 -25.46 -28.54
CA LEU A 24 37.05 -25.15 -29.24
C LEU A 24 37.50 -26.30 -30.15
N VAL A 25 37.40 -26.12 -31.48
CA VAL A 25 38.41 -26.44 -32.52
C VAL A 25 37.81 -26.45 -33.95
N LEU A 26 38.50 -25.69 -34.82
CA LEU A 26 38.61 -25.75 -36.30
C LEU A 26 37.45 -25.31 -37.20
N LEU A 27 37.73 -24.31 -38.05
CA LEU A 27 38.06 -24.57 -39.46
C LEU A 27 38.97 -23.47 -40.04
N CYS A 28 40.03 -23.90 -40.71
CA CYS A 28 40.96 -23.10 -41.50
C CYS A 28 40.43 -22.86 -42.93
N PHE A 29 41.12 -21.92 -43.61
CA PHE A 29 41.21 -21.66 -45.06
C PHE A 29 40.28 -20.64 -45.69
N GLY A 30 40.91 -19.61 -46.27
CA GLY A 30 40.33 -18.78 -47.32
C GLY A 30 40.92 -17.39 -47.43
N CYS A 31 42.21 -17.26 -47.79
CA CYS A 31 42.73 -16.01 -48.34
C CYS A 31 42.05 -15.73 -49.69
N MET A 32 41.22 -14.68 -49.75
CA MET A 32 40.80 -14.05 -51.00
C MET A 32 41.21 -12.58 -51.01
N PRO A 33 41.50 -11.99 -52.18
CA PRO A 33 42.00 -10.63 -52.29
C PRO A 33 40.90 -9.61 -52.00
N ALA A 34 41.29 -8.49 -51.41
CA ALA A 34 40.43 -7.40 -50.99
C ALA A 34 39.71 -6.75 -52.19
N GLU A 35 38.40 -6.99 -52.30
CA GLU A 35 37.47 -6.02 -52.86
C GLU A 35 37.12 -5.02 -51.75
N SER A 36 37.38 -3.74 -52.02
CA SER A 36 37.03 -2.62 -51.14
C SER A 36 35.52 -2.41 -51.11
N THR A 37 34.81 -3.29 -50.42
CA THR A 37 33.40 -3.13 -50.14
C THR A 37 33.24 -2.01 -49.11
N LYS A 38 32.62 -0.89 -49.51
CA LYS A 38 32.13 0.18 -48.64
C LYS A 38 31.16 -0.42 -47.60
N THR A 39 31.69 -0.96 -46.50
CA THR A 39 30.92 -1.64 -45.43
C THR A 39 31.20 -1.00 -44.06
N SER A 40 31.76 0.21 -44.01
CA SER A 40 32.10 0.85 -42.74
C SER A 40 30.96 1.70 -42.16
N THR A 41 29.95 2.08 -42.93
CA THR A 41 28.80 2.87 -42.43
C THR A 41 27.74 1.98 -41.77
N ALA A 42 27.34 0.87 -42.40
CA ALA A 42 26.31 -0.01 -41.82
C ALA A 42 26.73 -0.65 -40.47
N LYS A 43 28.04 -0.88 -40.27
CA LYS A 43 28.57 -1.45 -39.02
C LYS A 43 28.70 -0.41 -37.90
N SER A 44 28.92 0.87 -38.24
CA SER A 44 28.90 1.96 -37.25
C SER A 44 27.47 2.28 -36.81
N ASP A 45 26.51 2.22 -37.73
CA ASP A 45 25.11 2.53 -37.45
C ASP A 45 24.46 1.48 -36.54
N ALA A 46 24.74 0.19 -36.78
CA ALA A 46 24.26 -0.89 -35.92
C ALA A 46 24.85 -0.85 -34.49
N ALA A 47 26.13 -0.49 -34.36
CA ALA A 47 26.77 -0.33 -33.05
C ALA A 47 26.21 0.88 -32.28
N ALA A 48 25.97 2.00 -32.97
CA ALA A 48 25.36 3.19 -32.39
C ALA A 48 23.91 2.94 -31.96
N ASP A 49 23.15 2.17 -32.74
CA ASP A 49 21.78 1.78 -32.38
C ASP A 49 21.74 0.86 -31.15
N GLN A 50 22.63 -0.13 -31.09
CA GLN A 50 22.75 -1.00 -29.92
C GLN A 50 23.15 -0.22 -28.65
N GLU A 51 24.05 0.76 -28.77
CA GLU A 51 24.42 1.63 -27.66
C GLU A 51 23.25 2.52 -27.21
N ALA A 52 22.47 3.04 -28.15
CA ALA A 52 21.27 3.85 -27.87
C ALA A 52 20.18 3.04 -27.16
N GLU A 53 19.94 1.79 -27.58
CA GLU A 53 19.02 0.87 -26.90
C GLU A 53 19.51 0.54 -25.48
N SER A 54 20.80 0.22 -25.33
CA SER A 54 21.40 -0.05 -24.02
C SER A 54 21.29 1.15 -23.08
N ARG A 55 21.52 2.37 -23.60
CA ARG A 55 21.32 3.61 -22.84
C ARG A 55 19.86 3.80 -22.43
N THR A 56 18.92 3.54 -23.34
CA THR A 56 17.48 3.65 -23.07
C THR A 56 17.08 2.70 -21.94
N LEU A 57 17.51 1.44 -21.99
CA LEU A 57 17.24 0.47 -20.93
C LEU A 57 17.86 0.87 -19.58
N ARG A 58 19.12 1.35 -19.58
CA ARG A 58 19.77 1.87 -18.36
C ARG A 58 19.00 3.05 -17.76
N ASN A 59 18.52 3.97 -18.59
CA ASN A 59 17.72 5.10 -18.13
C ASN A 59 16.42 4.64 -17.47
N LEU A 60 15.72 3.67 -18.05
CA LEU A 60 14.52 3.09 -17.43
C LEU A 60 14.84 2.46 -16.07
N GLN A 61 15.86 1.62 -16.01
CA GLN A 61 16.27 0.95 -14.76
C GLN A 61 16.64 1.97 -13.67
N ASN A 62 17.37 3.02 -14.02
CA ASN A 62 17.73 4.09 -13.09
C ASN A 62 16.51 4.88 -12.62
N ALA A 63 15.57 5.21 -13.53
CA ALA A 63 14.33 5.89 -13.16
C ALA A 63 13.51 5.04 -12.19
N ILE A 64 13.24 3.77 -12.53
CA ILE A 64 12.48 2.85 -11.67
C ILE A 64 13.17 2.63 -10.31
N ALA A 65 14.50 2.53 -10.30
CA ALA A 65 15.26 2.39 -9.05
C ALA A 65 15.15 3.64 -8.16
N ASN A 66 15.04 4.83 -8.74
CA ASN A 66 14.87 6.09 -8.00
C ASN A 66 13.42 6.37 -7.59
N LEU A 67 12.45 5.71 -8.22
CA LEU A 67 11.02 5.78 -7.90
C LEU A 67 10.59 4.76 -6.83
N GLN A 68 11.49 3.86 -6.41
CA GLN A 68 11.20 2.92 -5.34
C GLN A 68 10.83 3.66 -4.05
N ALA A 69 9.92 3.05 -3.29
CA ALA A 69 9.43 3.59 -2.03
C ALA A 69 10.57 3.97 -1.07
N ASP A 70 11.61 3.12 -0.95
CA ASP A 70 12.78 3.29 -0.08
C ASP A 70 13.75 4.40 -0.49
N LYS A 71 13.55 5.00 -1.68
CA LYS A 71 14.41 6.08 -2.18
C LYS A 71 13.69 7.39 -2.42
N LEU A 72 12.47 7.38 -2.96
CA LEU A 72 11.76 8.60 -3.35
C LEU A 72 11.47 9.49 -2.12
N GLY A 73 11.94 10.73 -2.14
CA GLY A 73 11.82 11.68 -1.01
C GLY A 73 12.81 11.42 0.14
N ILE A 74 13.74 10.47 -0.02
CA ILE A 74 14.79 10.12 0.96
C ILE A 74 16.17 10.32 0.34
N ALA A 75 16.47 9.58 -0.72
CA ALA A 75 17.75 9.58 -1.44
C ALA A 75 17.64 10.08 -2.88
N SER A 76 16.43 10.10 -3.43
CA SER A 76 16.09 10.66 -4.76
C SER A 76 15.01 11.72 -4.62
N SER A 77 15.03 12.72 -5.52
CA SER A 77 13.94 13.69 -5.64
C SER A 77 13.00 13.31 -6.79
N PRO A 78 11.70 13.65 -6.70
CA PRO A 78 10.74 13.44 -7.78
C PRO A 78 11.21 14.03 -9.12
N GLU A 79 11.74 15.25 -9.11
CA GLU A 79 12.16 15.98 -10.31
C GLU A 79 13.29 15.25 -11.04
N GLN A 80 14.28 14.73 -10.29
CA GLN A 80 15.38 13.97 -10.88
C GLN A 80 14.90 12.66 -11.48
N ALA A 81 14.02 11.92 -10.79
CA ALA A 81 13.48 10.66 -11.30
C ALA A 81 12.66 10.88 -12.58
N ILE A 82 11.82 11.92 -12.60
CA ILE A 82 11.00 12.29 -13.76
C ILE A 82 11.85 12.78 -14.94
N ALA A 83 12.94 13.53 -14.69
CA ALA A 83 13.85 13.94 -15.75
C ALA A 83 14.47 12.73 -16.47
N VAL A 84 14.93 11.72 -15.72
CA VAL A 84 15.48 10.47 -16.28
C VAL A 84 14.39 9.67 -17.03
N LEU A 85 13.17 9.64 -16.52
CA LEU A 85 12.05 8.96 -17.17
C LEU A 85 11.66 9.63 -18.50
N ASN A 86 11.69 10.96 -18.55
CA ASN A 86 11.48 11.71 -19.80
C ASN A 86 12.61 11.52 -20.82
N GLU A 87 13.87 11.33 -20.36
CA GLU A 87 14.96 10.92 -21.25
C GLU A 87 14.72 9.53 -21.83
N TRP A 88 14.28 8.58 -21.00
CA TRP A 88 13.90 7.25 -21.45
C TRP A 88 12.78 7.32 -22.50
N ALA A 89 11.69 8.05 -22.23
CA ALA A 89 10.55 8.15 -23.15
C ALA A 89 10.94 8.71 -24.52
N ARG A 90 11.84 9.70 -24.58
CA ARG A 90 12.38 10.20 -25.85
C ARG A 90 13.16 9.14 -26.62
N GLY A 91 13.94 8.31 -25.92
CA GLY A 91 14.66 7.18 -26.51
C GLY A 91 13.70 6.12 -27.05
N ALA A 92 12.72 5.72 -26.24
CA ALA A 92 11.71 4.73 -26.58
C ALA A 92 10.85 5.17 -27.78
N LYS A 93 10.41 6.44 -27.81
CA LYS A 93 9.66 7.03 -28.94
C LYS A 93 10.43 6.89 -30.25
N ARG A 94 11.71 7.29 -30.27
CA ARG A 94 12.56 7.17 -31.46
C ARG A 94 12.71 5.73 -31.93
N ALA A 95 12.84 4.78 -31.01
CA ALA A 95 12.96 3.36 -31.34
C ALA A 95 11.64 2.80 -31.93
N ALA A 96 10.49 3.21 -31.38
CA ALA A 96 9.18 2.84 -31.90
C ALA A 96 8.94 3.40 -33.30
N GLU A 97 9.22 4.69 -33.51
CA GLU A 97 9.10 5.37 -34.82
C GLU A 97 9.99 4.70 -35.89
N LYS A 98 11.24 4.35 -35.55
CA LYS A 98 12.13 3.58 -36.44
C LYS A 98 11.56 2.22 -36.83
N SER A 99 10.84 1.57 -35.92
CA SER A 99 10.26 0.24 -36.12
C SER A 99 8.87 0.29 -36.79
N GLY A 100 8.38 1.48 -37.15
CA GLY A 100 7.03 1.67 -37.70
C GLY A 100 5.91 1.39 -36.69
N LEU A 101 6.22 1.33 -35.39
CA LEU A 101 5.22 1.17 -34.34
C LEU A 101 4.65 2.56 -33.99
N GLY A 102 3.33 2.64 -33.88
CA GLY A 102 2.65 3.88 -33.50
C GLY A 102 2.97 4.28 -32.06
N TRP A 103 3.54 5.47 -31.88
CA TRP A 103 3.63 6.19 -30.61
C TRP A 103 2.58 7.31 -30.62
N GLU A 104 1.31 6.97 -30.86
CA GLU A 104 0.26 7.97 -30.98
C GLU A 104 -0.58 8.06 -29.69
N PRO A 105 -0.97 9.27 -29.27
CA PRO A 105 -1.94 9.45 -28.20
C PRO A 105 -3.24 8.75 -28.56
N THR A 106 -3.79 7.96 -27.64
CA THR A 106 -5.11 7.36 -27.85
C THR A 106 -6.18 8.44 -27.69
N ARG A 107 -7.24 8.37 -28.50
CA ARG A 107 -8.38 9.27 -28.33
C ARG A 107 -9.00 9.02 -26.95
N PRO A 108 -9.19 10.08 -26.13
CA PRO A 108 -9.80 9.94 -24.81
C PRO A 108 -11.19 9.31 -24.89
N HIS A 109 -11.49 8.38 -24.00
CA HIS A 109 -12.82 7.79 -23.84
C HIS A 109 -13.87 8.86 -23.54
N THR A 110 -15.12 8.67 -24.00
CA THR A 110 -16.20 9.65 -23.85
C THR A 110 -16.58 9.94 -22.39
N LEU A 111 -16.35 8.99 -21.47
CA LEU A 111 -16.51 9.21 -20.03
C LEU A 111 -15.60 10.32 -19.48
N LEU A 112 -14.48 10.61 -20.14
CA LEU A 112 -13.62 11.72 -19.73
C LEU A 112 -14.29 13.08 -20.01
N ASN A 113 -15.26 13.15 -20.92
CA ASN A 113 -15.96 14.41 -21.24
C ASN A 113 -16.82 14.93 -20.10
N SER A 114 -17.21 14.08 -19.14
CA SER A 114 -17.92 14.50 -17.93
C SER A 114 -17.01 14.99 -16.81
N LEU A 115 -15.69 14.90 -16.99
CA LEU A 115 -14.69 15.33 -16.01
C LEU A 115 -14.25 16.78 -16.24
N PRO A 116 -13.63 17.42 -15.23
CA PRO A 116 -12.96 18.70 -15.41
C PRO A 116 -11.98 18.70 -16.59
N LYS A 117 -11.86 19.82 -17.30
CA LYS A 117 -11.00 19.93 -18.49
C LYS A 117 -9.54 19.68 -18.14
N GLU A 118 -9.14 20.12 -16.96
CA GLU A 118 -7.80 19.95 -16.39
C GLU A 118 -7.43 18.47 -16.33
N TRP A 119 -8.37 17.58 -16.00
CA TRP A 119 -8.12 16.14 -15.93
C TRP A 119 -7.90 15.54 -17.31
N ILE A 120 -8.69 15.98 -18.30
CA ILE A 120 -8.53 15.55 -19.70
C ILE A 120 -7.15 15.95 -20.21
N GLU A 121 -6.72 17.18 -19.93
CA GLU A 121 -5.39 17.67 -20.28
C GLU A 121 -4.29 16.78 -19.68
N GLN A 122 -4.41 16.41 -18.40
CA GLN A 122 -3.44 15.51 -17.73
C GLN A 122 -3.31 14.14 -18.41
N VAL A 123 -4.42 13.55 -18.86
CA VAL A 123 -4.42 12.25 -19.55
C VAL A 123 -3.67 12.33 -20.90
N THR A 124 -3.77 13.48 -21.57
CA THR A 124 -3.17 13.71 -22.90
C THR A 124 -1.70 14.10 -22.89
N LEU A 125 -1.10 14.37 -21.73
CA LEU A 125 0.31 14.72 -21.63
C LEU A 125 1.21 13.58 -22.12
N GLU A 126 2.09 13.87 -23.08
CA GLU A 126 3.12 12.94 -23.57
C GLU A 126 4.31 12.80 -22.61
N GLN A 127 4.60 13.84 -21.84
CA GLN A 127 5.73 13.86 -20.91
C GLN A 127 5.29 13.49 -19.50
N PHE A 128 6.21 12.86 -18.77
CA PHE A 128 6.03 12.62 -17.35
C PHE A 128 6.17 13.92 -16.57
N VAL A 129 5.33 14.07 -15.55
CA VAL A 129 5.25 15.22 -14.65
C VAL A 129 5.49 14.80 -13.20
N GLU A 130 5.69 15.75 -12.30
CA GLU A 130 6.06 15.46 -10.90
C GLU A 130 5.07 14.53 -10.18
N ARG A 131 3.76 14.71 -10.41
CA ARG A 131 2.71 13.85 -9.82
C ARG A 131 2.82 12.37 -10.24
N ASP A 132 3.43 12.09 -11.39
CA ASP A 132 3.66 10.73 -11.86
C ASP A 132 4.65 9.98 -10.96
N ALA A 133 5.57 10.68 -10.28
CA ALA A 133 6.57 10.05 -9.43
C ALA A 133 5.90 9.34 -8.24
N ALA A 134 4.96 10.02 -7.59
CA ALA A 134 4.18 9.43 -6.50
C ALA A 134 3.33 8.26 -7.00
N PHE A 135 2.67 8.40 -8.16
CA PHE A 135 1.87 7.31 -8.73
C PHE A 135 2.69 6.06 -9.02
N LEU A 136 3.87 6.23 -9.65
CA LEU A 136 4.75 5.13 -9.97
C LEU A 136 5.32 4.47 -8.71
N ARG A 137 5.68 5.27 -7.69
CA ARG A 137 6.04 4.75 -6.36
C ARG A 137 4.92 3.86 -5.80
N ASP A 138 3.68 4.34 -5.84
CA ASP A 138 2.52 3.63 -5.32
C ASP A 138 2.29 2.31 -6.09
N CYS A 139 2.42 2.31 -7.41
CA CYS A 139 2.33 1.10 -8.23
C CYS A 139 3.44 0.09 -7.91
N LEU A 140 4.69 0.55 -7.84
CA LEU A 140 5.85 -0.31 -7.55
C LEU A 140 5.76 -0.92 -6.15
N TRP A 141 5.28 -0.14 -5.18
CA TRP A 141 4.99 -0.64 -3.84
C TRP A 141 3.86 -1.68 -3.87
N ALA A 142 2.73 -1.38 -4.50
CA ALA A 142 1.58 -2.29 -4.57
C ALA A 142 1.95 -3.62 -5.26
N GLY A 143 2.73 -3.56 -6.34
CA GLY A 143 3.23 -4.74 -7.07
C GLY A 143 4.12 -5.64 -6.20
N GLN A 144 4.85 -5.07 -5.24
CA GLN A 144 5.60 -5.83 -4.25
C GLN A 144 4.70 -6.34 -3.12
N ALA A 145 3.84 -5.47 -2.58
CA ALA A 145 2.96 -5.78 -1.46
C ALA A 145 2.02 -6.96 -1.77
N THR A 146 1.48 -7.05 -2.99
CA THR A 146 0.58 -8.14 -3.39
C THR A 146 1.21 -9.53 -3.40
N LYS A 147 2.53 -9.63 -3.54
CA LYS A 147 3.26 -10.91 -3.48
C LYS A 147 3.18 -11.54 -2.09
N PHE A 148 3.06 -10.71 -1.06
CA PHE A 148 3.05 -11.14 0.34
C PHE A 148 1.67 -11.00 0.98
N GLY A 149 0.92 -9.93 0.67
CA GLY A 149 -0.43 -9.70 1.19
C GLY A 149 -1.45 -10.74 0.74
N ALA A 150 -1.20 -11.44 -0.38
CA ALA A 150 -1.99 -12.61 -0.77
C ALA A 150 -1.74 -13.84 0.12
N GLY A 151 -0.62 -13.89 0.85
CA GLY A 151 -0.20 -15.03 1.67
C GLY A 151 -0.05 -16.31 0.85
N ASP A 152 -0.36 -17.44 1.50
CA ASP A 152 -0.38 -18.77 0.89
C ASP A 152 -1.70 -19.09 0.16
N ALA A 153 -2.38 -18.08 -0.40
CA ALA A 153 -3.66 -18.27 -1.07
C ALA A 153 -3.56 -19.28 -2.23
N GLU A 154 -4.38 -20.32 -2.18
CA GLU A 154 -4.42 -21.39 -3.19
C GLU A 154 -5.38 -21.09 -4.35
N SER A 155 -6.31 -20.16 -4.15
CA SER A 155 -7.33 -19.77 -5.12
C SER A 155 -7.38 -18.26 -5.34
N ASP A 156 -7.88 -17.83 -6.50
CA ASP A 156 -8.07 -16.41 -6.80
C ASP A 156 -9.03 -15.73 -5.81
N LEU A 157 -10.06 -16.46 -5.35
CA LEU A 157 -10.94 -15.97 -4.29
C LEU A 157 -10.17 -15.71 -2.99
N ASP A 158 -9.30 -16.64 -2.59
CA ASP A 158 -8.47 -16.47 -1.40
C ASP A 158 -7.50 -15.30 -1.57
N VAL A 159 -6.96 -15.06 -2.77
CA VAL A 159 -6.12 -13.89 -3.05
C VAL A 159 -6.91 -12.61 -2.79
N VAL A 160 -8.11 -12.46 -3.37
CA VAL A 160 -8.95 -11.26 -3.20
C VAL A 160 -9.28 -11.03 -1.72
N VAL A 161 -9.74 -12.06 -1.00
CA VAL A 161 -10.09 -11.94 0.42
C VAL A 161 -8.86 -11.63 1.26
N SER A 162 -7.73 -12.31 1.04
CA SER A 162 -6.50 -12.07 1.79
C SER A 162 -5.94 -10.66 1.58
N LEU A 163 -6.01 -10.12 0.36
CA LEU A 163 -5.62 -8.73 0.08
C LEU A 163 -6.52 -7.73 0.83
N PHE A 164 -7.83 -7.95 0.88
CA PHE A 164 -8.72 -7.10 1.65
C PHE A 164 -8.39 -7.13 3.14
N GLU A 165 -8.25 -8.33 3.71
CA GLU A 165 -7.90 -8.47 5.13
C GLU A 165 -6.52 -7.87 5.44
N TYR A 166 -5.56 -7.96 4.51
CA TYR A 166 -4.24 -7.35 4.62
C TYR A 166 -4.33 -5.82 4.74
N VAL A 167 -5.19 -5.17 3.93
CA VAL A 167 -5.45 -3.72 4.05
C VAL A 167 -6.06 -3.38 5.40
N VAL A 168 -7.09 -4.10 5.82
CA VAL A 168 -7.80 -3.83 7.09
C VAL A 168 -6.86 -3.95 8.30
N ARG A 169 -5.95 -4.93 8.31
CA ARG A 169 -4.96 -5.06 9.39
C ARG A 169 -3.92 -3.95 9.38
N ASN A 170 -3.46 -3.54 8.20
CA ASN A 170 -2.39 -2.56 8.07
C ASN A 170 -2.85 -1.10 8.16
N VAL A 171 -4.14 -0.83 7.94
CA VAL A 171 -4.73 0.50 7.94
C VAL A 171 -5.84 0.54 8.99
N ASP A 172 -5.57 1.05 10.18
CA ASP A 172 -6.59 1.28 11.20
C ASP A 172 -7.62 2.32 10.73
N LEU A 173 -8.89 2.09 11.06
CA LEU A 173 -9.99 2.91 10.57
C LEU A 173 -10.11 4.17 11.40
N ILE A 174 -10.05 5.33 10.75
CA ILE A 174 -10.38 6.62 11.36
C ILE A 174 -11.70 7.16 10.80
N PRO A 175 -12.46 7.96 11.58
CA PRO A 175 -13.62 8.65 11.06
C PRO A 175 -13.26 9.58 9.91
N SER A 176 -14.18 9.72 8.95
CA SER A 176 -14.10 10.76 7.92
C SER A 176 -13.97 12.15 8.53
N GLY A 177 -13.26 13.06 7.86
CA GLY A 177 -13.04 14.43 8.32
C GLY A 177 -12.10 14.58 9.52
N ARG A 178 -11.67 13.50 10.19
CA ARG A 178 -10.71 13.56 11.31
C ARG A 178 -9.31 14.01 10.88
N ARG A 179 -8.96 13.77 9.61
CA ARG A 179 -7.70 14.16 8.99
C ARG A 179 -8.00 15.01 7.77
N ASN A 180 -7.30 16.14 7.64
CA ASN A 180 -7.43 17.04 6.49
C ASN A 180 -6.20 17.02 5.57
N VAL A 181 -5.32 16.03 5.73
CA VAL A 181 -4.14 15.83 4.88
C VAL A 181 -4.50 14.84 3.77
N PRO A 182 -4.37 15.21 2.49
CA PRO A 182 -4.54 14.29 1.38
C PRO A 182 -3.37 13.31 1.34
N LEU A 183 -3.68 12.01 1.30
CA LEU A 183 -2.68 10.94 1.30
C LEU A 183 -2.98 9.92 0.21
N GLY A 184 -1.94 9.58 -0.55
CA GLY A 184 -2.01 8.49 -1.52
C GLY A 184 -1.97 7.11 -0.85
N PRO A 185 -2.23 6.02 -1.61
CA PRO A 185 -2.26 4.65 -1.10
C PRO A 185 -1.01 4.24 -0.32
N PHE A 186 0.17 4.60 -0.81
CA PHE A 186 1.43 4.31 -0.12
C PHE A 186 1.52 5.02 1.23
N ASP A 187 1.19 6.31 1.29
CA ASP A 187 1.32 7.11 2.51
C ASP A 187 0.31 6.65 3.58
N VAL A 188 -0.90 6.26 3.16
CA VAL A 188 -1.91 5.62 4.03
C VAL A 188 -1.37 4.32 4.61
N MET A 189 -0.73 3.48 3.79
CA MET A 189 -0.16 2.21 4.24
C MET A 189 1.04 2.41 5.17
N VAL A 190 1.91 3.38 4.89
CA VAL A 190 3.05 3.68 5.77
C VAL A 190 2.57 4.19 7.13
N LEU A 191 1.65 5.17 7.16
CA LEU A 191 1.09 5.70 8.41
C LEU A 191 0.19 4.68 9.13
N GLY A 192 -0.36 3.74 8.37
CA GLY A 192 -1.21 2.66 8.84
C GLY A 192 -2.56 3.11 9.36
N ARG A 193 -3.06 4.27 8.92
CA ARG A 193 -4.37 4.82 9.34
C ARG A 193 -5.07 5.47 8.18
N GLY A 194 -6.36 5.20 8.04
CA GLY A 194 -7.15 5.82 6.98
C GLY A 194 -8.67 5.65 7.13
N THR A 195 -9.40 6.41 6.34
CA THR A 195 -10.85 6.36 6.23
C THR A 195 -11.29 5.14 5.41
N ALA A 196 -12.61 4.94 5.32
CA ALA A 196 -13.18 3.89 4.49
C ALA A 196 -12.82 4.06 3.00
N GLN A 197 -12.83 5.30 2.49
CA GLN A 197 -12.42 5.62 1.12
C GLN A 197 -10.94 5.27 0.88
N GLU A 198 -10.06 5.60 1.81
CA GLU A 198 -8.63 5.30 1.67
C GLU A 198 -8.36 3.80 1.71
N ARG A 199 -9.04 3.05 2.59
CA ARG A 199 -9.00 1.57 2.57
C ARG A 199 -9.49 1.00 1.25
N ALA A 200 -10.61 1.51 0.73
CA ALA A 200 -11.15 1.08 -0.55
C ALA A 200 -10.16 1.33 -1.70
N TRP A 201 -9.53 2.50 -1.73
CA TRP A 201 -8.54 2.84 -2.74
C TRP A 201 -7.30 1.96 -2.64
N VAL A 202 -6.72 1.80 -1.44
CA VAL A 202 -5.58 0.89 -1.24
C VAL A 202 -5.91 -0.53 -1.69
N PHE A 203 -7.10 -1.04 -1.33
CA PHE A 203 -7.53 -2.38 -1.74
C PHE A 203 -7.65 -2.51 -3.26
N ALA A 204 -8.26 -1.53 -3.92
CA ALA A 204 -8.38 -1.51 -5.38
C ALA A 204 -7.01 -1.46 -6.08
N GLU A 205 -6.04 -0.68 -5.58
CA GLU A 205 -4.69 -0.67 -6.14
C GLU A 205 -3.99 -2.03 -6.04
N LEU A 206 -4.16 -2.73 -4.91
CA LEU A 206 -3.62 -4.10 -4.75
C LEU A 206 -4.31 -5.09 -5.71
N LEU A 207 -5.63 -5.00 -5.86
CA LEU A 207 -6.37 -5.83 -6.82
C LEU A 207 -5.93 -5.60 -8.26
N ARG A 208 -5.71 -4.34 -8.65
CA ARG A 208 -5.25 -3.96 -9.98
C ARG A 208 -3.90 -4.59 -10.32
N GLN A 209 -2.97 -4.65 -9.38
CA GLN A 209 -1.68 -5.34 -9.58
C GLN A 209 -1.82 -6.86 -9.79
N ARG A 210 -2.97 -7.43 -9.43
CA ARG A 210 -3.32 -8.83 -9.69
C ARG A 210 -4.28 -9.00 -10.87
N ASN A 211 -4.59 -7.92 -11.60
CA ASN A 211 -5.55 -7.88 -12.71
C ASN A 211 -6.99 -8.27 -12.28
N PHE A 212 -7.38 -7.96 -11.04
CA PHE A 212 -8.79 -7.99 -10.63
C PHE A 212 -9.39 -6.61 -10.79
N ASP A 213 -10.50 -6.52 -11.52
CA ASP A 213 -11.26 -5.29 -11.66
C ASP A 213 -12.10 -5.05 -10.40
N ALA A 214 -12.12 -3.80 -9.93
CA ALA A 214 -12.90 -3.37 -8.78
C ALA A 214 -13.61 -2.05 -9.06
N VAL A 215 -14.79 -1.90 -8.46
CA VAL A 215 -15.64 -0.71 -8.56
C VAL A 215 -16.10 -0.28 -7.17
N ILE A 216 -16.40 1.00 -7.01
CA ILE A 216 -17.18 1.47 -5.88
C ILE A 216 -18.65 1.32 -6.23
N LEU A 217 -19.42 0.78 -5.27
CA LEU A 217 -20.86 0.70 -5.34
C LEU A 217 -21.43 1.68 -4.30
N THR A 218 -22.17 2.67 -4.80
CA THR A 218 -22.88 3.66 -3.98
C THR A 218 -24.37 3.58 -4.28
N PRO A 219 -25.25 3.68 -3.26
CA PRO A 219 -26.68 3.86 -3.50
C PRO A 219 -26.91 5.11 -4.35
N ARG A 220 -27.73 5.04 -5.42
CA ARG A 220 -28.05 6.20 -6.25
C ARG A 220 -28.82 7.22 -5.41
N ARG A 221 -28.22 8.38 -5.14
CA ARG A 221 -28.87 9.45 -4.38
C ARG A 221 -30.06 10.01 -5.17
N ALA A 222 -31.20 10.19 -4.50
CA ALA A 222 -32.37 10.84 -5.09
C ALA A 222 -32.21 12.37 -5.23
N SER A 223 -31.25 12.99 -4.52
CA SER A 223 -30.93 14.42 -4.59
C SER A 223 -29.42 14.68 -4.45
N ARG A 224 -28.90 15.69 -5.17
CA ARG A 224 -27.50 16.14 -5.10
C ARG A 224 -27.15 16.89 -3.80
N ASP A 225 -28.15 17.25 -2.99
CA ASP A 225 -27.98 18.15 -1.82
C ASP A 225 -27.78 17.43 -0.48
N ALA A 226 -27.71 16.10 -0.46
CA ALA A 226 -27.42 15.35 0.77
C ALA A 226 -25.89 15.27 1.00
N GLU A 227 -25.39 16.10 1.92
CA GLU A 227 -23.98 16.16 2.35
C GLU A 227 -23.51 14.93 3.17
N GLU A 228 -24.38 13.97 3.48
CA GLU A 228 -23.95 12.75 4.18
C GLU A 228 -23.07 11.89 3.26
N GLU A 229 -21.80 11.70 3.62
CA GLU A 229 -20.93 10.70 2.99
C GLU A 229 -21.65 9.35 2.94
N GLY A 230 -22.02 8.91 1.74
CA GLY A 230 -22.78 7.69 1.56
C GLY A 230 -21.95 6.47 1.94
N HIS A 231 -22.59 5.45 2.51
CA HIS A 231 -21.96 4.16 2.75
C HIS A 231 -21.49 3.56 1.43
N ILE A 232 -20.19 3.29 1.31
CA ILE A 232 -19.57 2.70 0.11
C ILE A 232 -19.32 1.20 0.29
N LEU A 233 -19.46 0.43 -0.80
CA LEU A 233 -18.92 -0.92 -0.90
C LEU A 233 -17.88 -0.98 -2.02
N VAL A 234 -16.90 -1.87 -1.86
CA VAL A 234 -16.04 -2.28 -2.98
C VAL A 234 -16.65 -3.54 -3.60
N GLY A 235 -17.03 -3.45 -4.87
CA GLY A 235 -17.45 -4.58 -5.68
C GLY A 235 -16.27 -5.10 -6.50
N VAL A 236 -15.85 -6.34 -6.27
CA VAL A 236 -14.79 -7.00 -7.05
C VAL A 236 -15.43 -7.86 -8.12
N LEU A 237 -15.11 -7.60 -9.38
CA LEU A 237 -15.60 -8.38 -10.52
C LEU A 237 -14.86 -9.72 -10.52
N PHE A 238 -15.60 -10.80 -10.30
CA PHE A 238 -15.03 -12.12 -10.09
C PHE A 238 -15.83 -13.16 -10.87
N GLU A 239 -15.21 -13.72 -11.91
CA GLU A 239 -15.83 -14.68 -12.84
C GLU A 239 -17.17 -14.20 -13.42
N LYS A 240 -18.30 -14.61 -12.84
CA LYS A 240 -19.66 -14.29 -13.28
C LYS A 240 -20.49 -13.56 -12.22
N ASP A 241 -19.86 -13.15 -11.12
CA ASP A 241 -20.49 -12.45 -10.02
C ASP A 241 -19.64 -11.25 -9.58
N ILE A 242 -20.18 -10.44 -8.68
CA ILE A 242 -19.48 -9.30 -8.08
C ILE A 242 -19.44 -9.54 -6.58
N LEU A 243 -18.26 -9.69 -6.01
CA LEU A 243 -18.05 -9.93 -4.59
C LEU A 243 -18.07 -8.62 -3.81
N LEU A 244 -18.73 -8.60 -2.65
CA LEU A 244 -18.94 -7.38 -1.87
C LEU A 244 -18.01 -7.31 -0.65
N PHE A 245 -17.30 -6.19 -0.54
CA PHE A 245 -16.41 -5.87 0.58
C PHE A 245 -16.77 -4.53 1.19
N ASP A 246 -16.78 -4.46 2.52
CA ASP A 246 -17.13 -3.25 3.25
C ASP A 246 -15.89 -2.69 3.98
N PRO A 247 -15.29 -1.59 3.49
CA PRO A 247 -14.09 -1.00 4.09
C PRO A 247 -14.33 -0.41 5.50
N THR A 248 -15.57 -0.07 5.83
CA THR A 248 -15.98 0.47 7.13
C THR A 248 -16.12 -0.66 8.15
N LEU A 249 -16.82 -1.74 7.80
CA LEU A 249 -16.88 -2.93 8.66
C LEU A 249 -15.54 -3.66 8.75
N GLY A 250 -14.66 -3.48 7.75
CA GLY A 250 -13.36 -4.15 7.70
C GLY A 250 -13.48 -5.66 7.48
N ILE A 251 -14.57 -6.11 6.86
CA ILE A 251 -14.79 -7.52 6.50
C ILE A 251 -15.42 -7.62 5.09
N PRO A 252 -15.17 -8.72 4.34
CA PRO A 252 -16.08 -9.08 3.26
C PRO A 252 -17.49 -9.26 3.81
N LEU A 253 -18.51 -8.83 3.07
CA LEU A 253 -19.89 -9.08 3.51
C LEU A 253 -20.11 -10.60 3.50
N PRO A 254 -20.48 -11.24 4.62
CA PRO A 254 -20.52 -12.71 4.69
C PRO A 254 -21.74 -13.28 3.96
N ALA A 255 -21.53 -14.17 2.98
CA ALA A 255 -22.62 -14.94 2.36
C ALA A 255 -23.21 -15.98 3.31
N ASP A 256 -22.42 -16.45 4.28
CA ASP A 256 -22.77 -17.49 5.25
C ASP A 256 -23.11 -16.93 6.64
N ILE A 257 -23.69 -15.71 6.70
CA ILE A 257 -23.92 -14.98 7.95
C ILE A 257 -24.73 -15.76 9.00
N ALA A 258 -25.77 -16.47 8.56
CA ALA A 258 -26.65 -17.25 9.42
C ALA A 258 -26.02 -18.56 9.90
N ALA A 259 -25.17 -19.18 9.07
CA ALA A 259 -24.54 -20.47 9.34
C ALA A 259 -23.05 -20.43 8.97
N PRO A 260 -22.23 -19.72 9.76
CA PRO A 260 -20.83 -19.51 9.44
C PRO A 260 -20.02 -20.81 9.45
N LYS A 261 -19.11 -20.97 8.49
CA LYS A 261 -18.24 -22.18 8.38
C LYS A 261 -16.83 -21.99 8.92
N SER A 262 -16.42 -20.74 9.14
CA SER A 262 -15.07 -20.35 9.51
C SER A 262 -15.09 -19.15 10.44
N ALA A 263 -14.05 -19.01 11.27
CA ALA A 263 -13.96 -17.90 12.22
C ALA A 263 -13.98 -16.53 11.53
N LEU A 264 -13.26 -16.37 10.43
CA LEU A 264 -13.29 -15.17 9.59
C LEU A 264 -14.19 -15.40 8.38
N PRO A 265 -14.90 -14.38 7.88
CA PRO A 265 -15.73 -14.51 6.70
C PRO A 265 -14.85 -14.71 5.45
N ARG A 266 -14.82 -15.93 4.92
CA ARG A 266 -14.01 -16.30 3.75
C ARG A 266 -14.80 -16.40 2.45
N LEU A 267 -16.13 -16.37 2.54
CA LEU A 267 -17.03 -16.40 1.39
C LEU A 267 -17.78 -15.06 1.31
N PRO A 268 -17.31 -14.11 0.49
CA PRO A 268 -18.00 -12.85 0.27
C PRO A 268 -19.36 -13.08 -0.38
N MET A 269 -20.34 -12.28 0.05
CA MET A 269 -21.65 -12.17 -0.53
C MET A 269 -21.52 -11.55 -1.92
N THR A 270 -22.23 -12.11 -2.89
CA THR A 270 -22.30 -11.54 -4.22
C THR A 270 -23.35 -10.42 -4.28
N LEU A 271 -23.19 -9.46 -5.19
CA LEU A 271 -24.20 -8.43 -5.48
C LEU A 271 -25.56 -9.07 -5.83
N ARG A 272 -25.55 -10.19 -6.55
CA ARG A 272 -26.76 -10.96 -6.88
C ARG A 272 -27.46 -11.52 -5.65
N GLN A 273 -26.73 -12.05 -4.68
CA GLN A 273 -27.30 -12.52 -3.42
C GLN A 273 -27.85 -11.35 -2.61
N ALA A 274 -27.07 -10.29 -2.45
CA ALA A 274 -27.44 -9.10 -1.67
C ALA A 274 -28.71 -8.40 -2.19
N THR A 275 -28.97 -8.46 -3.49
CA THR A 275 -30.16 -7.86 -4.13
C THR A 275 -31.37 -8.78 -4.13
N ARG A 276 -31.18 -10.11 -4.15
CA ARG A 276 -32.29 -11.09 -4.21
C ARG A 276 -32.77 -11.56 -2.84
N ASP A 277 -31.90 -11.53 -1.85
CA ASP A 277 -32.18 -11.98 -0.49
C ASP A 277 -31.97 -10.83 0.51
N PRO A 278 -33.03 -10.06 0.81
CA PRO A 278 -32.96 -8.95 1.76
C PRO A 278 -32.57 -9.37 3.18
N GLU A 279 -32.80 -10.63 3.56
CA GLU A 279 -32.52 -11.12 4.91
C GLU A 279 -31.01 -11.17 5.18
N LEU A 280 -30.19 -11.40 4.15
CA LEU A 280 -28.73 -11.39 4.28
C LEU A 280 -28.19 -10.04 4.76
N LEU A 281 -28.64 -8.94 4.14
CA LEU A 281 -28.22 -7.59 4.53
C LEU A 281 -28.86 -7.16 5.85
N ALA A 282 -30.11 -7.56 6.11
CA ALA A 282 -30.77 -7.33 7.40
C ALA A 282 -30.03 -8.04 8.55
N ALA A 283 -29.50 -9.24 8.31
CA ALA A 283 -28.66 -9.95 9.28
C ALA A 283 -27.34 -9.22 9.54
N VAL A 284 -26.68 -8.67 8.51
CA VAL A 284 -25.47 -7.83 8.69
C VAL A 284 -25.81 -6.58 9.50
N ALA A 285 -26.91 -5.90 9.17
CA ALA A 285 -27.39 -4.73 9.90
C ALA A 285 -27.64 -5.07 11.38
N SER A 286 -28.37 -6.15 11.67
CA SER A 286 -28.61 -6.63 13.03
C SER A 286 -27.31 -6.94 13.77
N ASP A 287 -26.41 -7.71 13.15
CA ASP A 287 -25.15 -8.12 13.77
C ASP A 287 -24.19 -6.96 14.02
N SER A 288 -24.25 -5.91 13.19
CA SER A 288 -23.49 -4.67 13.37
C SER A 288 -24.06 -3.71 14.42
N GLY A 289 -25.18 -4.07 15.06
CA GLY A 289 -25.88 -3.19 16.01
C GLY A 289 -26.62 -2.03 15.32
N GLY A 290 -27.05 -2.22 14.07
CA GLY A 290 -27.78 -1.23 13.29
C GLY A 290 -26.91 -0.16 12.60
N ARG A 291 -25.58 -0.29 12.65
CA ARG A 291 -24.65 0.68 12.03
C ARG A 291 -24.43 0.43 10.53
N PHE A 292 -24.71 -0.77 10.04
CA PHE A 292 -24.76 -1.07 8.61
C PHE A 292 -26.17 -0.77 8.08
N SER A 293 -26.25 0.13 7.08
CA SER A 293 -27.52 0.72 6.63
C SER A 293 -27.96 0.32 5.21
N LEU A 294 -27.11 -0.40 4.46
CA LEU A 294 -27.42 -0.77 3.09
C LEU A 294 -28.50 -1.86 3.03
N THR A 295 -29.44 -1.68 2.09
CA THR A 295 -30.55 -2.60 1.84
C THR A 295 -30.50 -3.16 0.42
N ALA A 296 -31.22 -4.26 0.18
CA ALA A 296 -31.31 -4.88 -1.14
C ALA A 296 -31.86 -3.91 -2.20
N ALA A 297 -32.83 -3.07 -1.84
CA ALA A 297 -33.40 -2.06 -2.72
C ALA A 297 -32.39 -0.96 -3.08
N MET A 298 -31.56 -0.52 -2.13
CA MET A 298 -30.49 0.44 -2.38
C MET A 298 -29.43 -0.14 -3.33
N LEU A 299 -29.11 -1.44 -3.19
CA LEU A 299 -28.16 -2.12 -4.06
C LEU A 299 -28.71 -2.44 -5.45
N ALA A 300 -30.02 -2.56 -5.61
CA ALA A 300 -30.64 -2.74 -6.93
C ALA A 300 -30.57 -1.48 -7.80
N ALA A 301 -30.44 -0.30 -7.18
CA ALA A 301 -30.30 0.99 -7.83
C ALA A 301 -28.94 1.63 -7.49
N THR A 302 -27.84 0.90 -7.63
CA THR A 302 -26.49 1.43 -7.38
C THR A 302 -25.95 2.24 -8.55
N GLN A 303 -25.24 3.32 -8.22
CA GLN A 303 -24.24 3.90 -9.10
C GLN A 303 -22.95 3.08 -9.01
N VAL A 304 -22.32 2.86 -10.15
CA VAL A 304 -21.07 2.10 -10.27
C VAL A 304 -19.97 3.08 -10.63
N GLU A 305 -18.97 3.19 -9.78
CA GLU A 305 -17.89 4.15 -9.98
C GLU A 305 -16.56 3.43 -10.22
N LEU A 306 -15.94 3.69 -11.37
CA LEU A 306 -14.64 3.16 -11.75
C LEU A 306 -13.55 3.77 -10.86
N ILE A 307 -12.70 2.91 -10.30
CA ILE A 307 -11.56 3.33 -9.49
C ILE A 307 -10.37 3.57 -10.42
N CYS A 308 -10.25 4.79 -10.93
CA CYS A 308 -9.15 5.21 -11.78
C CYS A 308 -8.84 6.69 -11.59
N HIS A 309 -7.67 7.11 -12.06
CA HIS A 309 -7.21 8.50 -12.01
C HIS A 309 -6.34 8.81 -13.23
N THR A 310 -6.05 10.09 -13.47
CA THR A 310 -5.54 10.57 -14.77
C THR A 310 -4.20 9.96 -15.19
N GLU A 311 -3.29 9.67 -14.25
CA GLU A 311 -2.02 8.99 -14.56
C GLU A 311 -2.26 7.59 -15.14
N GLN A 312 -3.09 6.77 -14.49
CA GLN A 312 -3.41 5.40 -14.91
C GLN A 312 -3.98 5.33 -16.33
N LEU A 313 -4.76 6.34 -16.70
CA LEU A 313 -5.43 6.44 -18.01
C LEU A 313 -4.53 7.03 -19.10
N SER A 314 -3.38 7.60 -18.74
CA SER A 314 -2.54 8.34 -19.68
C SER A 314 -1.80 7.46 -20.68
N SER A 315 -1.59 8.01 -21.88
CA SER A 315 -0.82 7.31 -22.93
C SER A 315 0.64 7.08 -22.53
N ARG A 316 1.25 8.00 -21.76
CA ARG A 316 2.62 7.87 -21.25
C ARG A 316 2.78 6.67 -20.31
N MET A 317 1.80 6.39 -19.45
CA MET A 317 1.82 5.20 -18.60
C MET A 317 1.61 3.92 -19.41
N ARG A 318 0.78 3.96 -20.45
CA ARG A 318 0.62 2.81 -21.36
C ARG A 318 1.94 2.44 -22.04
N HIS A 319 2.69 3.43 -22.52
CA HIS A 319 4.02 3.18 -23.09
C HIS A 319 5.02 2.69 -22.04
N LEU A 320 4.99 3.24 -20.82
CA LEU A 320 5.81 2.75 -19.72
C LEU A 320 5.52 1.29 -19.41
N GLN A 321 4.25 0.90 -19.34
CA GLN A 321 3.82 -0.47 -19.09
C GLN A 321 4.48 -1.48 -20.04
N GLN A 322 4.64 -1.12 -21.32
CA GLN A 322 5.27 -1.98 -22.34
C GLN A 322 6.78 -2.12 -22.12
N GLY A 323 7.43 -1.12 -21.51
CA GLY A 323 8.84 -1.16 -21.18
C GLY A 323 9.16 -1.91 -19.88
N LEU A 324 8.17 -2.12 -19.01
CA LEU A 324 8.35 -2.82 -17.73
C LEU A 324 8.32 -4.35 -17.92
N ALA A 325 9.41 -5.03 -17.54
CA ALA A 325 9.55 -6.48 -17.67
C ALA A 325 10.27 -7.12 -16.47
N GLY A 326 10.15 -8.44 -16.34
CA GLY A 326 10.84 -9.22 -15.31
C GLY A 326 10.46 -8.78 -13.90
N GLU A 327 11.46 -8.52 -13.05
CA GLU A 327 11.25 -8.10 -11.65
C GLU A 327 10.58 -6.73 -11.52
N GLN A 328 10.63 -5.90 -12.57
CA GLN A 328 10.00 -4.58 -12.63
C GLN A 328 8.57 -4.63 -13.19
N SER A 329 8.05 -5.83 -13.50
CA SER A 329 6.68 -5.98 -13.97
C SER A 329 5.71 -5.50 -12.88
N THR A 330 4.96 -4.46 -13.22
CA THR A 330 3.99 -3.78 -12.36
C THR A 330 2.96 -3.15 -13.28
N VAL A 331 1.69 -3.18 -12.87
CA VAL A 331 0.61 -2.55 -13.61
C VAL A 331 0.69 -1.04 -13.34
N VAL A 332 0.97 -0.24 -14.35
CA VAL A 332 1.02 1.24 -14.28
C VAL A 332 -0.01 1.90 -15.20
N SER A 333 -0.64 1.13 -16.09
CA SER A 333 -1.69 1.64 -16.98
C SER A 333 -2.86 0.67 -17.03
N ASP A 334 -4.06 1.23 -17.05
CA ASP A 334 -5.30 0.48 -17.28
C ASP A 334 -6.31 1.42 -17.94
N PRO A 335 -6.30 1.50 -19.28
CA PRO A 335 -7.07 2.49 -20.02
C PRO A 335 -8.56 2.19 -20.04
N LEU A 336 -9.38 3.23 -20.26
CA LEU A 336 -10.82 3.07 -20.41
C LEU A 336 -11.19 2.45 -21.76
N GLU A 337 -10.43 2.75 -22.82
CA GLU A 337 -10.72 2.32 -24.18
C GLU A 337 -10.31 0.87 -24.46
N ASP A 338 -11.06 0.19 -25.33
CA ASP A 338 -10.67 -1.11 -25.87
C ASP A 338 -9.43 -0.98 -26.75
N ALA A 339 -8.44 -1.85 -26.51
CA ALA A 339 -7.35 -2.10 -27.42
C ALA A 339 -7.75 -3.20 -28.43
N THR A 340 -6.97 -3.36 -29.49
CA THR A 340 -7.23 -4.37 -30.54
C THR A 340 -7.33 -5.79 -29.97
N ASP A 341 -6.59 -6.09 -28.91
CA ASP A 341 -6.45 -7.42 -28.31
C ASP A 341 -7.01 -7.56 -26.89
N GLN A 342 -7.37 -6.45 -26.23
CA GLN A 342 -7.85 -6.47 -24.85
C GLN A 342 -8.94 -5.41 -24.61
N PRO A 343 -10.05 -5.76 -23.92
CA PRO A 343 -11.06 -4.79 -23.52
C PRO A 343 -10.51 -3.80 -22.48
N GLY A 344 -10.87 -2.53 -22.62
CA GLY A 344 -10.56 -1.48 -21.66
C GLY A 344 -11.38 -1.62 -20.39
N LEU A 345 -10.98 -0.92 -19.34
CA LEU A 345 -11.62 -0.97 -18.02
C LEU A 345 -13.13 -0.71 -18.11
N TRP A 346 -13.56 0.24 -18.93
CA TRP A 346 -14.99 0.53 -19.10
C TRP A 346 -15.74 -0.68 -19.65
N SER A 347 -15.24 -1.30 -20.73
CA SER A 347 -15.89 -2.46 -21.34
C SER A 347 -15.90 -3.67 -20.41
N ARG A 348 -14.80 -3.92 -19.67
CA ARG A 348 -14.74 -5.02 -18.70
C ARG A 348 -15.80 -4.87 -17.61
N VAL A 349 -16.03 -3.64 -17.15
CA VAL A 349 -17.03 -3.32 -16.13
C VAL A 349 -18.45 -3.34 -16.71
N ALA A 350 -18.74 -2.55 -17.73
CA ALA A 350 -20.08 -2.38 -18.27
C ALA A 350 -20.68 -3.68 -18.86
N ARG A 351 -19.83 -4.56 -19.40
CA ARG A 351 -20.23 -5.82 -20.03
C ARG A 351 -20.02 -7.04 -19.12
N HIS A 352 -19.73 -6.85 -17.84
CA HIS A 352 -19.47 -7.96 -16.92
C HIS A 352 -20.70 -8.89 -16.78
N PRO A 353 -20.59 -10.23 -16.90
CA PRO A 353 -21.75 -11.13 -16.96
C PRO A 353 -22.69 -11.12 -15.75
N ALA A 354 -22.23 -10.60 -14.61
CA ALA A 354 -23.04 -10.49 -13.39
C ALA A 354 -24.19 -9.49 -13.54
N THR A 355 -24.02 -8.46 -14.37
CA THR A 355 -24.95 -7.34 -14.54
C THR A 355 -24.94 -6.89 -16.00
N THR A 356 -25.74 -5.90 -16.34
CA THR A 356 -25.52 -5.14 -17.57
C THR A 356 -25.76 -3.70 -17.21
N TRP A 357 -24.68 -2.99 -16.94
CA TRP A 357 -24.74 -1.57 -16.59
C TRP A 357 -24.79 -0.74 -17.87
N SER A 358 -25.72 0.20 -17.93
CA SER A 358 -25.76 1.17 -19.00
C SER A 358 -24.63 2.20 -18.83
N ALA A 359 -24.37 2.99 -19.87
CA ALA A 359 -23.41 4.09 -19.76
C ALA A 359 -23.78 5.11 -18.66
N ASP A 360 -25.07 5.25 -18.35
CA ASP A 360 -25.58 6.17 -17.33
C ASP A 360 -25.42 5.63 -15.89
N ASP A 361 -25.13 4.35 -15.74
CA ASP A 361 -24.89 3.71 -14.44
C ASP A 361 -23.42 3.73 -14.04
N VAL A 362 -22.51 3.97 -15.01
CA VAL A 362 -21.06 3.94 -14.82
C VAL A 362 -20.48 5.36 -14.81
N ALA A 363 -19.85 5.72 -13.70
CA ALA A 363 -19.11 6.98 -13.53
C ALA A 363 -17.65 6.72 -13.15
N ILE A 364 -16.83 7.76 -13.08
CA ILE A 364 -15.48 7.68 -12.49
C ILE A 364 -15.58 8.14 -11.05
N TRP A 365 -15.01 7.36 -10.13
CA TRP A 365 -14.94 7.73 -8.73
C TRP A 365 -13.98 8.91 -8.58
N SER A 366 -14.49 10.06 -8.16
CA SER A 366 -13.70 11.31 -8.13
C SER A 366 -12.65 11.36 -7.02
N TYR A 367 -12.76 10.49 -6.01
CA TYR A 367 -11.95 10.55 -4.80
C TYR A 367 -10.43 10.43 -5.06
N PRO A 368 -9.93 9.41 -5.81
CA PRO A 368 -8.50 9.30 -6.08
C PRO A 368 -7.91 10.56 -6.72
N GLU A 369 -8.54 11.07 -7.78
CA GLU A 369 -8.04 12.25 -8.50
C GLU A 369 -8.07 13.51 -7.62
N ALA A 370 -9.14 13.73 -6.87
CA ALA A 370 -9.25 14.86 -5.94
C ALA A 370 -8.15 14.84 -4.86
N ILE A 371 -7.84 13.66 -4.32
CA ILE A 371 -6.75 13.51 -3.35
C ILE A 371 -5.38 13.78 -3.99
N ARG A 372 -5.15 13.31 -5.22
CA ARG A 372 -3.89 13.55 -5.93
C ARG A 372 -3.68 15.04 -6.25
N GLU A 373 -4.72 15.73 -6.69
CA GLU A 373 -4.66 17.18 -6.91
C GLU A 373 -4.39 17.95 -5.61
N ALA A 374 -5.08 17.59 -4.52
CA ALA A 374 -4.88 18.20 -3.22
C ALA A 374 -3.46 17.97 -2.67
N ALA A 375 -2.90 16.77 -2.87
CA ALA A 375 -1.54 16.43 -2.43
C ALA A 375 -0.44 17.26 -3.12
N MET A 376 -0.67 17.71 -4.35
CA MET A 376 0.27 18.59 -5.06
C MET A 376 0.30 20.03 -4.50
N ARG A 377 -0.68 20.41 -3.69
CA ARG A 377 -0.88 21.78 -3.21
C ARG A 377 -1.24 21.81 -1.72
N LEU A 378 -0.41 21.18 -0.89
CA LEU A 378 -0.61 21.20 0.56
C LEU A 378 -0.57 22.63 1.11
N THR A 379 -1.54 22.98 1.94
CA THR A 379 -1.50 24.22 2.72
C THR A 379 -0.42 24.14 3.80
N PRO A 380 0.02 25.28 4.39
CA PRO A 380 0.91 25.28 5.54
C PRO A 380 0.37 24.48 6.73
N GLU A 381 -0.94 24.55 6.98
CA GLU A 381 -1.62 23.80 8.03
C GLU A 381 -1.56 22.29 7.77
N GLN A 382 -1.87 21.86 6.54
CA GLN A 382 -1.78 20.46 6.13
C GLN A 382 -0.34 19.95 6.19
N SER A 383 0.65 20.76 5.79
CA SER A 383 2.06 20.40 5.90
C SER A 383 2.49 20.19 7.35
N LYS A 384 2.01 21.03 8.26
CA LYS A 384 2.25 20.89 9.71
C LYS A 384 1.54 19.67 10.30
N GLU A 385 0.32 19.38 9.84
CA GLU A 385 -0.42 18.18 10.24
C GLU A 385 0.28 16.90 9.74
N LEU A 386 0.72 16.86 8.48
CA LEU A 386 1.50 15.76 7.93
C LEU A 386 2.76 15.51 8.74
N ALA A 387 3.51 16.57 9.07
CA ALA A 387 4.72 16.46 9.90
C ALA A 387 4.43 15.90 11.30
N LYS A 388 3.26 16.19 11.88
CA LYS A 388 2.82 15.60 13.16
C LYS A 388 2.47 14.12 13.01
N LEU A 389 1.72 13.77 11.95
CA LEU A 389 1.33 12.39 11.67
C LEU A 389 2.55 11.51 11.42
N SER A 390 3.56 12.02 10.71
CA SER A 390 4.80 11.30 10.42
C SER A 390 5.89 11.49 11.49
N ALA A 391 5.57 12.07 12.64
CA ALA A 391 6.59 12.45 13.62
C ALA A 391 7.37 11.24 14.12
N SER A 392 6.68 10.18 14.58
CA SER A 392 7.29 8.94 15.09
C SER A 392 8.25 8.30 14.07
N LEU A 393 7.91 8.34 12.79
CA LEU A 393 8.71 7.79 11.69
C LEU A 393 10.09 8.43 11.57
N ALA A 394 10.30 9.63 12.15
CA ALA A 394 11.59 10.29 12.20
C ALA A 394 12.57 9.65 13.20
N ALA A 395 12.10 8.80 14.12
CA ALA A 395 12.94 8.20 15.14
C ALA A 395 14.00 7.23 14.57
N PRO A 396 15.15 7.08 15.24
CA PRO A 396 15.58 7.84 16.41
C PRO A 396 16.24 9.18 16.05
N GLN A 397 16.17 10.13 16.99
CA GLN A 397 17.20 11.15 17.17
C GLN A 397 18.09 10.70 18.34
N LYS A 398 19.38 10.48 18.09
CA LYS A 398 20.31 9.95 19.10
C LYS A 398 20.92 11.08 19.90
N ILE A 399 21.23 10.81 21.17
CA ILE A 399 22.02 11.74 21.98
C ILE A 399 23.47 11.69 21.47
N LYS A 400 23.95 12.84 20.99
CA LYS A 400 25.31 13.01 20.49
C LYS A 400 26.28 13.34 21.61
N GLN A 401 25.92 14.27 22.48
CA GLN A 401 26.76 14.70 23.61
C GLN A 401 25.95 15.42 24.69
N ILE A 402 26.49 15.47 25.91
CA ILE A 402 25.99 16.31 27.00
C ILE A 402 26.88 17.54 27.10
N LYS A 403 26.31 18.73 27.00
CA LYS A 403 26.99 20.01 27.21
C LYS A 403 26.69 20.52 28.62
N GLY A 404 27.74 20.82 29.39
CA GLY A 404 27.56 21.61 30.61
C GLY A 404 27.32 23.08 30.28
N ASP A 405 26.41 23.74 30.98
CA ASP A 405 26.25 25.20 30.97
C ASP A 405 26.79 25.78 32.28
N GLN A 406 27.85 26.59 32.17
CA GLN A 406 28.48 27.25 33.32
C GLN A 406 27.63 28.39 33.88
N ALA A 407 26.79 29.04 33.07
CA ALA A 407 25.98 30.18 33.49
C ALA A 407 24.79 29.75 34.35
N ASN A 408 24.15 28.63 34.00
CA ASN A 408 22.94 28.16 34.69
C ASN A 408 23.16 26.90 35.56
N ARG A 409 24.38 26.34 35.59
CA ARG A 409 24.67 25.02 36.20
C ARG A 409 23.76 23.90 35.66
N THR A 410 23.32 24.00 34.40
CA THR A 410 22.44 23.03 33.75
C THR A 410 23.24 22.11 32.81
N MET A 411 22.66 20.98 32.45
CA MET A 411 23.18 20.10 31.40
C MET A 411 22.20 20.10 30.23
N GLU A 412 22.71 20.34 29.03
CA GLU A 412 21.93 20.32 27.79
C GLU A 412 22.30 19.10 26.94
N LEU A 413 21.31 18.47 26.31
CA LEU A 413 21.53 17.34 25.41
C LEU A 413 21.58 17.84 23.97
N GLU A 414 22.65 17.50 23.25
CA GLU A 414 22.69 17.71 21.80
C GLU A 414 22.29 16.42 21.09
N PHE A 415 21.36 16.51 20.15
CA PHE A 415 20.85 15.37 19.39
C PHE A 415 21.39 15.33 17.96
N THR A 416 21.44 14.14 17.38
CA THR A 416 21.69 13.95 15.94
C THR A 416 20.49 14.39 15.11
N LYS A 417 20.69 14.54 13.81
CA LYS A 417 19.56 14.61 12.86
C LYS A 417 18.73 13.31 12.95
N PRO A 418 17.42 13.37 12.62
CA PRO A 418 16.57 12.17 12.59
C PRO A 418 17.11 11.12 11.62
N GLU A 419 17.27 9.87 12.09
CA GLU A 419 17.80 8.78 11.27
C GLU A 419 16.72 8.06 10.44
N ARG A 420 15.43 8.26 10.78
CA ARG A 420 14.26 7.63 10.13
C ARG A 420 14.34 6.10 10.09
N THR A 421 14.88 5.49 11.14
CA THR A 421 14.96 4.03 11.26
C THR A 421 13.56 3.42 11.30
N LEU A 422 12.63 4.02 12.05
CA LEU A 422 11.26 3.50 12.13
C LEU A 422 10.56 3.52 10.76
N MET A 423 10.72 4.60 9.98
CA MET A 423 10.25 4.68 8.60
C MET A 423 10.75 3.51 7.75
N LYS A 424 12.06 3.25 7.77
CA LYS A 424 12.67 2.16 6.98
C LYS A 424 12.12 0.78 7.36
N LEU A 425 11.92 0.54 8.66
CA LEU A 425 11.32 -0.70 9.16
C LEU A 425 9.86 -0.84 8.72
N ARG A 426 9.10 0.27 8.77
CA ARG A 426 7.72 0.30 8.27
C ARG A 426 7.62 0.00 6.79
N MET A 427 8.56 0.53 6.00
CA MET A 427 8.64 0.24 4.56
C MET A 427 8.95 -1.24 4.30
N GLN A 428 9.90 -1.81 5.05
CA GLN A 428 10.20 -3.25 4.99
C GLN A 428 8.98 -4.12 5.35
N GLN A 429 8.22 -3.74 6.37
CA GLN A 429 7.00 -4.44 6.75
C GLN A 429 5.95 -4.42 5.63
N VAL A 430 5.64 -3.26 5.06
CA VAL A 430 4.57 -3.13 4.04
C VAL A 430 4.95 -3.70 2.67
N ILE A 431 6.18 -4.20 2.50
CA ILE A 431 6.62 -4.97 1.35
C ILE A 431 6.96 -6.43 1.68
N GLY A 432 6.63 -6.91 2.89
CA GLY A 432 6.73 -8.34 3.24
C GLY A 432 8.00 -8.81 3.95
N HIS A 433 8.96 -7.92 4.25
CA HIS A 433 10.19 -8.26 5.01
C HIS A 433 9.93 -8.27 6.53
N TRP A 434 8.98 -9.11 6.96
CA TRP A 434 8.50 -9.13 8.35
C TRP A 434 9.54 -9.62 9.37
N PRO A 435 10.36 -10.66 9.12
CA PRO A 435 11.36 -11.11 10.08
C PRO A 435 12.38 -10.02 10.43
N GLU A 436 12.87 -9.30 9.42
CA GLU A 436 13.82 -8.18 9.57
C GLU A 436 13.15 -7.01 10.29
N ALA A 437 11.91 -6.68 9.93
CA ALA A 437 11.15 -5.60 10.55
C ALA A 437 10.91 -5.86 12.05
N VAL A 438 10.56 -7.10 12.45
CA VAL A 438 10.36 -7.47 13.86
C VAL A 438 11.61 -7.20 14.69
N GLN A 439 12.79 -7.59 14.22
CA GLN A 439 14.04 -7.36 14.96
C GLN A 439 14.29 -5.86 15.16
N GLY A 440 14.06 -5.05 14.13
CA GLY A 440 14.21 -3.61 14.22
C GLY A 440 13.18 -2.96 15.17
N TYR A 441 11.92 -3.38 15.12
CA TYR A 441 10.88 -2.84 15.99
C TYR A 441 11.12 -3.13 17.47
N LEU A 442 11.61 -4.33 17.80
CA LEU A 442 12.00 -4.64 19.18
C LEU A 442 13.10 -3.69 19.67
N ALA A 443 14.06 -3.31 18.81
CA ALA A 443 15.06 -2.32 19.16
C ALA A 443 14.47 -0.90 19.35
N VAL A 444 13.46 -0.52 18.55
CA VAL A 444 12.77 0.77 18.70
C VAL A 444 11.95 0.85 19.98
N GLN A 445 11.28 -0.23 20.39
CA GLN A 445 10.52 -0.28 21.65
C GLN A 445 11.41 0.02 22.87
N LEU A 446 12.69 -0.29 22.80
CA LEU A 446 13.64 0.01 23.87
C LEU A 446 13.97 1.50 24.01
N TYR A 447 13.64 2.36 23.04
CA TYR A 447 14.05 3.78 23.09
C TYR A 447 13.45 4.58 24.26
N ASP A 448 12.28 4.18 24.77
CA ASP A 448 11.72 4.81 25.98
C ASP A 448 12.53 4.43 27.24
N VAL A 449 12.98 3.18 27.30
CA VAL A 449 13.74 2.66 28.43
C VAL A 449 15.20 3.10 28.33
N GLU A 450 15.81 2.96 27.16
CA GLU A 450 17.21 3.27 26.90
C GLU A 450 17.29 4.25 25.73
N PRO A 451 17.39 5.57 26.03
CA PRO A 451 17.56 6.58 25.00
C PRO A 451 18.75 6.24 24.09
N PRO A 452 18.56 6.29 22.77
CA PRO A 452 19.62 5.88 21.86
C PRO A 452 20.77 6.89 21.86
N THR A 453 22.00 6.42 21.98
CA THR A 453 23.23 7.22 22.00
C THR A 453 24.14 6.91 20.80
N VAL A 454 25.04 7.83 20.46
CA VAL A 454 26.10 7.57 19.48
C VAL A 454 27.23 6.72 20.09
N LYS A 455 28.01 6.00 19.26
CA LYS A 455 29.10 5.13 19.73
C LYS A 455 30.19 5.88 20.51
N ASP A 456 30.43 7.15 20.18
CA ASP A 456 31.42 8.02 20.82
C ASP A 456 30.74 9.08 21.71
N PHE A 457 29.82 8.64 22.58
CA PHE A 457 29.08 9.53 23.45
C PHE A 457 30.02 10.20 24.46
N VAL A 458 30.06 11.53 24.45
CA VAL A 458 30.97 12.33 25.26
C VAL A 458 30.22 13.34 26.13
N LYS A 459 30.78 13.62 27.31
CA LYS A 459 30.46 14.79 28.11
C LYS A 459 31.42 15.91 27.76
N VAL A 460 30.89 17.06 27.39
CA VAL A 460 31.69 18.24 27.04
C VAL A 460 31.52 19.28 28.15
N SER A 461 32.64 19.78 28.67
CA SER A 461 32.66 20.88 29.64
C SER A 461 32.07 22.16 29.04
N ALA A 462 31.66 23.08 29.90
CA ALA A 462 31.03 24.33 29.47
C ALA A 462 31.95 25.25 28.65
N ASP A 463 33.27 25.14 28.82
CA ASP A 463 34.25 25.87 28.00
C ASP A 463 34.58 25.15 26.68
N GLY A 464 33.98 23.98 26.42
CA GLY A 464 34.18 23.17 25.24
C GLY A 464 35.55 22.47 25.14
N LYS A 465 36.44 22.68 26.13
CA LYS A 465 37.85 22.24 26.06
C LYS A 465 38.05 20.82 26.58
N GLN A 466 37.25 20.40 27.57
CA GLN A 466 37.33 19.07 28.13
C GLN A 466 36.24 18.18 27.52
N ARG A 467 36.65 17.01 27.02
CA ARG A 467 35.77 15.98 26.49
C ARG A 467 36.06 14.68 27.22
N ASP A 468 35.11 14.25 28.03
CA ASP A 468 35.22 13.00 28.77
C ASP A 468 34.38 11.93 28.04
N PRO A 469 35.02 10.88 27.47
CA PRO A 469 34.30 9.78 26.84
C PRO A 469 33.51 9.00 27.88
N ILE A 470 32.21 8.81 27.63
CA ILE A 470 31.34 8.00 28.47
C ILE A 470 31.37 6.58 27.88
N ALA A 471 32.42 5.83 28.20
CA ALA A 471 32.65 4.48 27.65
C ALA A 471 31.56 3.46 28.08
N VAL A 472 30.93 3.68 29.23
CA VAL A 472 29.80 2.91 29.74
C VAL A 472 28.90 3.88 30.50
N VAL A 473 27.68 4.13 30.00
CA VAL A 473 26.67 4.88 30.76
C VAL A 473 26.32 4.04 31.99
N SER A 474 26.83 4.40 33.17
CA SER A 474 26.50 3.70 34.41
C SER A 474 24.98 3.73 34.62
N THR A 475 24.45 2.82 35.45
CA THR A 475 23.00 2.81 35.75
C THR A 475 22.51 4.17 36.29
N LEU A 476 23.37 4.86 37.05
CA LEU A 476 23.10 6.20 37.57
C LEU A 476 23.10 7.26 36.44
N ASP A 477 24.00 7.15 35.47
CA ASP A 477 24.01 8.02 34.30
C ASP A 477 22.79 7.79 33.40
N LYS A 478 22.29 6.55 33.29
CA LYS A 478 21.05 6.24 32.57
C LYS A 478 19.83 6.90 33.23
N GLN A 479 19.75 6.87 34.56
CA GLN A 479 18.68 7.55 35.31
C GLN A 479 18.74 9.08 35.14
N ASN A 480 19.93 9.66 35.23
CA ASN A 480 20.14 11.09 35.02
C ASN A 480 19.78 11.51 33.58
N LEU A 481 20.13 10.71 32.58
CA LEU A 481 19.75 10.96 31.19
C LEU A 481 18.23 10.92 30.99
N ARG A 482 17.54 9.95 31.59
CA ARG A 482 16.06 9.91 31.55
C ARG A 482 15.45 11.17 32.17
N LEU A 483 15.97 11.61 33.32
CA LEU A 483 15.52 12.85 33.97
C LEU A 483 15.74 14.07 33.06
N LEU A 484 16.91 14.19 32.43
CA LEU A 484 17.21 15.27 31.48
C LEU A 484 16.30 15.25 30.25
N MET A 485 15.94 14.06 29.76
CA MET A 485 15.01 13.91 28.63
C MET A 485 13.56 14.25 28.96
N MET A 486 13.17 14.24 30.24
CA MET A 486 11.84 14.68 30.67
C MET A 486 11.72 16.20 30.76
N GLN A 487 12.83 16.94 30.77
CA GLN A 487 12.84 18.39 30.90
C GLN A 487 12.82 19.08 29.53
N PRO A 488 12.18 20.25 29.40
CA PRO A 488 12.35 21.11 28.22
C PRO A 488 13.83 21.52 28.07
N PRO A 489 14.37 21.58 26.83
CA PRO A 489 13.71 21.36 25.54
C PRO A 489 13.64 19.88 25.08
N ASN A 490 14.28 18.96 25.80
CA ASN A 490 14.48 17.56 25.40
C ASN A 490 13.19 16.71 25.39
N ALA A 491 12.15 17.16 26.11
CA ALA A 491 10.85 16.48 26.19
C ALA A 491 10.22 16.17 24.82
N GLN A 492 10.51 16.98 23.79
CA GLN A 492 10.02 16.73 22.42
C GLN A 492 10.66 15.48 21.81
N VAL A 493 11.97 15.28 22.00
CA VAL A 493 12.68 14.08 21.51
C VAL A 493 12.25 12.84 22.28
N ARG A 494 12.02 12.97 23.60
CA ARG A 494 11.45 11.87 24.38
C ARG A 494 10.06 11.48 23.87
N ARG A 495 9.19 12.46 23.60
CA ARG A 495 7.87 12.21 23.02
C ARG A 495 7.97 11.51 21.66
N LEU A 496 8.91 11.91 20.82
CA LEU A 496 9.21 11.24 19.55
C LEU A 496 9.53 9.75 19.78
N HIS A 497 10.44 9.42 20.70
CA HIS A 497 10.81 8.04 21.00
C HIS A 497 9.66 7.22 21.60
N LEU A 498 8.82 7.84 22.45
CA LEU A 498 7.63 7.21 23.01
C LEU A 498 6.61 6.84 21.92
N LEU A 499 6.31 7.76 21.00
CA LEU A 499 5.41 7.50 19.88
C LEU A 499 5.99 6.42 18.95
N ALA A 500 7.30 6.44 18.72
CA ALA A 500 7.96 5.40 17.94
C ALA A 500 7.89 4.02 18.61
N GLY A 501 8.00 3.95 19.95
CA GLY A 501 7.81 2.71 20.72
C GLY A 501 6.39 2.18 20.65
N ASP A 502 5.39 3.06 20.78
CA ASP A 502 3.96 2.74 20.60
C ASP A 502 3.70 2.09 19.22
N ASP A 503 4.10 2.77 18.14
CA ASP A 503 3.97 2.26 16.77
C ASP A 503 4.70 0.92 16.57
N ALA A 504 5.96 0.83 17.02
CA ALA A 504 6.77 -0.38 16.88
C ALA A 504 6.19 -1.57 17.66
N CYS A 505 5.55 -1.33 18.80
CA CYS A 505 4.92 -2.38 19.62
C CYS A 505 3.74 -3.02 18.87
N TYR A 506 2.84 -2.20 18.33
CA TYR A 506 1.71 -2.68 17.52
C TYR A 506 2.18 -3.34 16.21
N TRP A 507 3.10 -2.70 15.47
CA TRP A 507 3.58 -3.24 14.20
C TRP A 507 4.37 -4.54 14.33
N THR A 508 5.00 -4.80 15.49
CA THR A 508 5.58 -6.11 15.80
C THR A 508 4.51 -7.19 15.83
N ALA A 509 3.35 -6.93 16.48
CA ALA A 509 2.24 -7.89 16.52
C ALA A 509 1.71 -8.16 15.11
N LEU A 510 1.60 -7.13 14.27
CA LEU A 510 1.17 -7.28 12.88
C LEU A 510 2.13 -8.16 12.08
N CYS A 511 3.43 -7.87 12.13
CA CYS A 511 4.43 -8.70 11.45
C CYS A 511 4.41 -10.16 11.91
N GLN A 512 4.14 -10.41 13.19
CA GLN A 512 3.99 -11.77 13.72
C GLN A 512 2.71 -12.44 13.22
N PHE A 513 1.63 -11.69 13.02
CA PHE A 513 0.38 -12.20 12.46
C PHE A 513 0.56 -12.63 11.01
N GLU A 514 1.25 -11.84 10.19
CA GLU A 514 1.53 -12.20 8.79
C GLU A 514 2.48 -13.42 8.68
N GLN A 515 3.26 -13.71 9.72
CA GLN A 515 4.08 -14.93 9.83
C GLN A 515 3.32 -16.13 10.46
N ASP A 516 2.00 -16.03 10.64
CA ASP A 516 1.14 -17.01 11.31
C ASP A 516 1.61 -17.40 12.74
N ARG A 517 2.34 -16.50 13.43
CA ARG A 517 2.82 -16.72 14.81
C ARG A 517 1.76 -16.30 15.83
N LEU A 518 0.56 -16.86 15.73
CA LEU A 518 -0.64 -16.38 16.42
C LEU A 518 -0.51 -16.29 17.94
N ARG A 519 0.26 -17.18 18.59
CA ARG A 519 0.53 -17.09 20.04
C ARG A 519 1.35 -15.84 20.39
N ALA A 520 2.41 -15.58 19.62
CA ALA A 520 3.26 -14.41 19.81
C ALA A 520 2.46 -13.12 19.59
N VAL A 521 1.53 -13.10 18.62
CA VAL A 521 0.62 -11.97 18.39
C VAL A 521 -0.17 -11.65 19.66
N VAL A 522 -0.81 -12.66 20.27
CA VAL A 522 -1.62 -12.46 21.49
C VAL A 522 -0.75 -11.95 22.65
N ASP A 523 0.44 -12.49 22.83
CA ASP A 523 1.36 -12.04 23.88
C ASP A 523 1.84 -10.59 23.64
N GLN A 524 2.15 -10.23 22.39
CA GLN A 524 2.53 -8.88 21.99
C GLN A 524 1.37 -7.89 22.15
N CYS A 525 0.13 -8.27 21.80
CA CYS A 525 -1.04 -7.42 21.98
C CYS A 525 -1.34 -7.16 23.46
N ARG A 526 -1.17 -8.16 24.33
CA ARG A 526 -1.29 -7.96 25.79
C ARG A 526 -0.19 -7.06 26.33
N MET A 527 1.03 -7.18 25.81
CA MET A 527 2.11 -6.27 26.16
C MET A 527 1.78 -4.83 25.73
N TYR A 528 1.22 -4.64 24.53
CA TYR A 528 0.73 -3.35 24.06
C TYR A 528 -0.32 -2.77 25.02
N ASP A 529 -1.36 -3.53 25.38
CA ASP A 529 -2.40 -3.05 26.30
C ASP A 529 -1.84 -2.63 27.67
N ASN A 530 -0.80 -3.32 28.16
CA ASN A 530 -0.16 -3.00 29.44
C ASN A 530 0.74 -1.76 29.36
N GLN A 531 1.40 -1.50 28.23
CA GLN A 531 2.40 -0.43 28.07
C GLN A 531 1.82 0.85 27.44
N HIS A 532 0.81 0.69 26.59
CA HIS A 532 0.27 1.72 25.71
C HIS A 532 -1.27 1.71 25.73
N SER A 533 -1.88 1.60 26.91
CA SER A 533 -3.35 1.56 27.04
C SER A 533 -4.06 2.79 26.46
N SER A 534 -3.40 3.95 26.45
CA SER A 534 -3.85 5.18 25.79
C SER A 534 -3.14 5.46 24.46
N GLY A 535 -2.50 4.44 23.88
CA GLY A 535 -1.76 4.51 22.63
C GLY A 535 -2.67 4.70 21.44
N GLY A 536 -2.08 5.06 20.30
CA GLY A 536 -2.87 5.32 19.10
C GLY A 536 -3.57 4.08 18.54
N TRP A 537 -3.13 2.86 18.87
CA TRP A 537 -3.51 1.63 18.19
C TRP A 537 -4.46 0.74 18.99
N THR A 538 -5.06 1.22 20.09
CA THR A 538 -5.88 0.39 20.99
C THR A 538 -6.96 -0.42 20.27
N SER A 539 -7.78 0.22 19.43
CA SER A 539 -8.84 -0.47 18.68
C SER A 539 -8.28 -1.48 17.66
N ALA A 540 -7.21 -1.12 16.95
CA ALA A 540 -6.54 -2.02 16.01
C ALA A 540 -5.88 -3.22 16.72
N ASN A 541 -5.29 -2.99 17.91
CA ASN A 541 -4.66 -3.99 18.75
C ASN A 541 -5.70 -5.00 19.26
N GLN A 542 -6.84 -4.53 19.78
CA GLN A 542 -7.94 -5.38 20.21
C GLN A 542 -8.50 -6.24 19.06
N TRP A 543 -8.69 -5.63 17.88
CA TRP A 543 -9.11 -6.34 16.68
C TRP A 543 -8.11 -7.43 16.27
N LEU A 544 -6.82 -7.10 16.22
CA LEU A 544 -5.75 -8.03 15.85
C LEU A 544 -5.65 -9.19 16.85
N MET A 545 -5.72 -8.89 18.16
CA MET A 545 -5.71 -9.91 19.21
C MET A 545 -6.92 -10.86 19.08
N ALA A 546 -8.12 -10.32 18.89
CA ALA A 546 -9.34 -11.11 18.77
C ALA A 546 -9.30 -12.01 17.54
N THR A 547 -8.88 -11.49 16.39
CA THR A 547 -8.75 -12.29 15.15
C THR A 547 -7.66 -13.36 15.28
N ALA A 548 -6.54 -13.08 15.95
CA ALA A 548 -5.50 -14.08 16.24
C ALA A 548 -6.00 -15.20 17.17
N LEU A 549 -6.79 -14.87 18.20
CA LEU A 549 -7.45 -15.85 19.07
C LEU A 549 -8.48 -16.69 18.30
N ALA A 550 -9.24 -16.06 17.40
CA ALA A 550 -10.22 -16.74 16.59
C ALA A 550 -9.57 -17.73 15.61
N LYS A 551 -8.46 -17.36 14.97
CA LYS A 551 -7.64 -18.27 14.15
C LYS A 551 -7.07 -19.44 14.95
N GLN A 552 -6.75 -19.25 16.24
CA GLN A 552 -6.37 -20.33 17.17
C GLN A 552 -7.56 -21.19 17.65
N LYS A 553 -8.76 -21.00 17.11
CA LYS A 553 -10.02 -21.67 17.52
C LYS A 553 -10.42 -21.36 18.98
N LYS A 554 -9.89 -20.27 19.56
CA LYS A 554 -10.21 -19.80 20.92
C LYS A 554 -11.35 -18.77 20.91
N LEU A 555 -12.49 -19.15 20.33
CA LEU A 555 -13.59 -18.22 20.05
C LEU A 555 -14.13 -17.51 21.30
N LYS A 556 -14.20 -18.18 22.44
CA LYS A 556 -14.64 -17.56 23.71
C LYS A 556 -13.69 -16.45 24.19
N GLU A 557 -12.38 -16.65 24.03
CA GLU A 557 -11.37 -15.64 24.36
C GLU A 557 -11.43 -14.48 23.34
N ALA A 558 -11.62 -14.79 22.05
CA ALA A 558 -11.77 -13.79 21.00
C ALA A 558 -12.98 -12.87 21.23
N ILE A 559 -14.14 -13.43 21.58
CA ILE A 559 -15.34 -12.67 21.95
C ILE A 559 -15.07 -11.79 23.17
N ARG A 560 -14.35 -12.30 24.19
CA ARG A 560 -14.00 -11.52 25.37
C ARG A 560 -13.10 -10.33 25.03
N ALA A 561 -12.12 -10.53 24.14
CA ALA A 561 -11.21 -9.47 23.69
C ALA A 561 -11.95 -8.30 23.01
N LEU A 562 -13.08 -8.56 22.34
CA LEU A 562 -13.92 -7.52 21.72
C LEU A 562 -15.01 -6.97 22.64
N LYS A 563 -15.15 -7.48 23.87
CA LYS A 563 -16.23 -7.05 24.78
C LYS A 563 -15.95 -5.67 25.38
N GLU A 564 -14.67 -5.31 25.50
CA GLU A 564 -14.18 -4.01 25.99
C GLU A 564 -13.87 -3.05 24.83
N PHE A 565 -14.34 -3.37 23.62
CA PHE A 565 -14.13 -2.54 22.45
C PHE A 565 -14.94 -1.24 22.59
N ASP A 566 -14.27 -0.11 22.40
CA ASP A 566 -14.91 1.20 22.46
C ASP A 566 -16.05 1.30 21.44
N GLU A 567 -17.27 1.62 21.90
CA GLU A 567 -18.44 1.76 21.05
C GLU A 567 -18.32 2.95 20.09
N GLU A 568 -17.52 3.96 20.43
CA GLU A 568 -17.26 5.12 19.57
C GLU A 568 -16.20 4.82 18.50
N ALA A 569 -15.45 3.71 18.64
CA ALA A 569 -14.44 3.35 17.66
C ALA A 569 -15.09 3.06 16.29
N PRO A 570 -14.52 3.57 15.18
CA PRO A 570 -15.06 3.35 13.82
C PRO A 570 -15.24 1.87 13.46
N SER A 571 -14.33 1.01 13.95
CA SER A 571 -14.33 -0.42 13.70
C SER A 571 -15.30 -1.23 14.58
N PHE A 572 -16.03 -0.59 15.49
CA PHE A 572 -16.97 -1.26 16.40
C PHE A 572 -18.05 -2.06 15.66
N ALA A 573 -18.61 -1.50 14.59
CA ALA A 573 -19.64 -2.18 13.81
C ALA A 573 -19.15 -3.53 13.25
N GLY A 574 -17.92 -3.58 12.73
CA GLY A 574 -17.30 -4.82 12.27
C GLY A 574 -17.02 -5.82 13.40
N SER A 575 -16.63 -5.32 14.57
CA SER A 575 -16.26 -6.16 15.72
C SER A 575 -17.48 -6.88 16.29
N ARG A 576 -18.63 -6.21 16.24
CA ARG A 576 -19.95 -6.76 16.54
C ARG A 576 -20.35 -7.88 15.56
N VAL A 577 -20.14 -7.69 14.27
CA VAL A 577 -20.41 -8.74 13.26
C VAL A 577 -19.55 -9.98 13.50
N LEU A 578 -18.25 -9.81 13.75
CA LEU A 578 -17.37 -10.93 14.09
C LEU A 578 -17.77 -11.63 15.39
N THR A 579 -18.17 -10.87 16.41
CA THR A 579 -18.65 -11.42 17.68
C THR A 579 -19.88 -12.29 17.48
N ALA A 580 -20.89 -11.81 16.74
CA ALA A 580 -22.09 -12.58 16.42
C ALA A 580 -21.75 -13.86 15.64
N ARG A 581 -20.86 -13.75 14.65
CA ARG A 581 -20.35 -14.90 13.89
C ARG A 581 -19.71 -15.96 14.79
N TRP A 582 -18.83 -15.56 15.70
CA TRP A 582 -18.16 -16.48 16.62
C TRP A 582 -19.11 -17.10 17.65
N GLN A 583 -20.15 -16.39 18.06
CA GLN A 583 -21.20 -16.96 18.90
C GLN A 583 -21.94 -18.08 18.18
N ARG A 584 -22.32 -17.90 16.91
CA ARG A 584 -22.97 -18.95 16.11
C ARG A 584 -22.07 -20.19 15.95
N LEU A 585 -20.76 -20.01 15.75
CA LEU A 585 -19.80 -21.12 15.66
C LEU A 585 -19.62 -21.90 16.97
N LEU A 586 -19.99 -21.32 18.12
CA LEU A 586 -19.93 -22.00 19.42
C LEU A 586 -21.18 -22.83 19.73
N ILE A 587 -22.26 -22.63 18.98
CA ILE A 587 -23.48 -23.42 19.11
C ILE A 587 -23.19 -24.80 18.46
N PRO A 588 -23.38 -25.92 19.18
CA PRO A 588 -23.25 -27.25 18.59
C PRO A 588 -24.17 -27.39 17.38
N ALA A 589 -23.70 -27.97 16.29
CA ALA A 589 -24.59 -28.35 15.19
C ALA A 589 -25.58 -29.40 15.72
N GLU A 590 -26.88 -29.06 15.72
CA GLU A 590 -27.96 -29.98 16.11
C GLU A 590 -28.10 -31.17 15.15
#